data_AF-A0A6B3IHA7-F1
#
_entry.id   AF-A0A6B3IHA7-F1
#
_cell.length_a   1.000
_cell.length_b   1.000
_cell.length_c   1.000
_cell.angle_alpha   90.00
_cell.angle_beta   90.00
_cell.angle_gamma   90.00
#
_symmetry.space_group_name_H-M   'P 1'
#
loop_
_entity.id
_entity.type
_entity.pdbx_description
1 polymer ?
#
loop_
_entity_poly.entity_id
_entity_poly.type
_entity_poly.pdbx_seq_one_letter_code
_entity_poly.pdbx_strand_id
1 'polypeptide(L)'
;WRNLIFSFAWGACAAALVAIIANSFAMRWIATATADPSSADTLGATVIAPVVEESAKAVSVLLIFIFRRREFRGVVDGIVVAGFTATGFAFTENILYLGNAFGEDQMMGSSGFASVTAGTFFVRIVMSPFAHPLFTVLTGLGFGFAAISGRHRRVRRIALPLLGLLLAMGLHALWNGSSAFGP
;
A
#
# COMPACT_ATOMS: atom_id res chain seq x y z
N TRP A 1 -13.91 16.66 -4.60
CA TRP A 1 -14.72 15.42 -4.55
C TRP A 1 -14.43 14.44 -5.69
N ARG A 2 -14.54 14.81 -6.98
CA ARG A 2 -14.25 13.89 -8.12
C ARG A 2 -12.87 13.24 -8.06
N ASN A 3 -11.82 13.98 -7.70
CA ASN A 3 -10.46 13.41 -7.54
C ASN A 3 -10.39 12.41 -6.39
N LEU A 4 -11.10 12.67 -5.29
CA LEU A 4 -11.06 11.83 -4.10
C LEU A 4 -11.77 10.50 -4.35
N ILE A 5 -12.92 10.54 -5.05
CA ILE A 5 -13.63 9.32 -5.49
C ILE A 5 -12.74 8.52 -6.42
N PHE A 6 -12.08 9.18 -7.38
CA PHE A 6 -11.12 8.51 -8.26
C PHE A 6 -9.96 7.89 -7.48
N SER A 7 -9.35 8.64 -6.55
CA SER A 7 -8.23 8.17 -5.72
C SER A 7 -8.62 6.95 -4.91
N PHE A 8 -9.75 7.01 -4.22
CA PHE A 8 -10.29 5.90 -3.44
C PHE A 8 -10.59 4.69 -4.34
N ALA A 9 -11.32 4.88 -5.43
CA ALA A 9 -11.67 3.80 -6.36
C ALA A 9 -10.43 3.17 -7.02
N TRP A 10 -9.42 3.98 -7.34
CA TRP A 10 -8.14 3.48 -7.84
C TRP A 10 -7.46 2.59 -6.79
N GLY A 11 -7.39 3.05 -5.54
CA GLY A 11 -6.87 2.27 -4.43
C GLY A 11 -7.59 0.94 -4.26
N ALA A 12 -8.91 1.00 -4.15
CA ALA A 12 -9.76 -0.14 -3.86
C ALA A 12 -9.81 -1.17 -4.99
N CYS A 13 -9.72 -0.74 -6.25
CA CYS A 13 -9.85 -1.65 -7.39
C CYS A 13 -8.51 -1.90 -8.06
N ALA A 14 -7.92 -0.88 -8.68
CA ALA A 14 -6.76 -1.06 -9.55
C ALA A 14 -5.50 -1.43 -8.75
N ALA A 15 -5.20 -0.68 -7.69
CA ALA A 15 -4.01 -0.95 -6.88
C ALA A 15 -4.13 -2.29 -6.14
N ALA A 16 -5.30 -2.59 -5.56
CA ALA A 16 -5.56 -3.88 -4.93
C ALA A 16 -5.45 -5.05 -5.92
N LEU A 17 -6.01 -4.93 -7.13
CA LEU A 17 -5.91 -5.97 -8.16
C LEU A 17 -4.45 -6.20 -8.59
N VAL A 18 -3.69 -5.13 -8.80
CA VAL A 18 -2.25 -5.22 -9.12
C VAL A 18 -1.51 -5.94 -8.00
N ALA A 19 -1.77 -5.58 -6.73
CA ALA A 19 -1.15 -6.23 -5.58
C ALA A 19 -1.49 -7.72 -5.51
N ILE A 20 -2.75 -8.11 -5.70
CA ILE A 20 -3.16 -9.52 -5.71
C ILE A 20 -2.42 -10.30 -6.79
N ILE A 21 -2.40 -9.78 -8.03
CA ILE A 21 -1.76 -10.47 -9.16
C ILE A 21 -0.25 -10.58 -8.94
N ALA A 22 0.39 -9.48 -8.55
CA ALA A 22 1.84 -9.44 -8.37
C ALA A 22 2.30 -10.24 -7.14
N ASN A 23 1.59 -10.19 -6.02
CA ASN A 23 1.91 -11.00 -4.84
C ASN A 23 1.70 -12.50 -5.15
N SER A 24 0.64 -12.85 -5.89
CA SER A 24 0.42 -14.23 -6.35
C SER A 24 1.51 -14.72 -7.31
N PHE A 25 1.99 -13.86 -8.21
CA PHE A 25 3.08 -14.18 -9.12
C PHE A 25 4.42 -14.30 -8.39
N ALA A 26 4.69 -13.41 -7.44
CA ALA A 26 5.89 -13.46 -6.60
C ALA A 26 5.97 -14.77 -5.82
N MET A 27 4.88 -15.17 -5.14
CA MET A 27 4.81 -16.46 -4.44
C MET A 27 5.05 -17.65 -5.37
N ARG A 28 4.45 -17.65 -6.58
CA ARG A 28 4.66 -18.73 -7.56
C ARG A 28 6.09 -18.78 -8.09
N TRP A 29 6.67 -17.62 -8.41
CA TRP A 29 8.04 -17.53 -8.90
C TRP A 29 9.03 -18.01 -7.84
N ILE A 30 8.85 -17.58 -6.59
CA ILE A 30 9.58 -18.04 -5.41
C ILE A 30 9.48 -19.57 -5.25
N ALA A 31 8.27 -20.13 -5.29
CA ALA A 31 8.06 -21.57 -5.16
C ALA A 31 8.78 -22.38 -6.27
N THR A 32 9.01 -21.78 -7.43
CA THR A 32 9.72 -22.42 -8.56
C THR A 32 11.23 -22.16 -8.61
N ALA A 33 11.72 -21.10 -7.95
CA ALA A 33 13.08 -20.60 -8.12
C ALA A 33 14.03 -20.89 -6.94
N THR A 34 13.52 -21.25 -5.76
CA THR A 34 14.32 -21.42 -4.54
C THR A 34 14.17 -22.78 -3.88
N ALA A 35 15.29 -23.34 -3.40
CA ALA A 35 15.36 -24.62 -2.67
C ALA A 35 14.93 -24.53 -1.20
N ASP A 36 14.64 -23.33 -0.70
CA ASP A 36 14.12 -23.05 0.65
C ASP A 36 12.90 -22.11 0.57
N PRO A 37 11.67 -22.64 0.71
CA PRO A 37 10.43 -21.86 0.60
C PRO A 37 10.27 -20.79 1.70
N SER A 38 10.87 -20.98 2.87
CA SER A 38 10.61 -20.17 4.07
C SER A 38 11.28 -18.80 4.03
N SER A 39 12.56 -18.74 3.62
CA SER A 39 13.30 -17.49 3.46
C SER A 39 12.75 -16.63 2.32
N ALA A 40 12.20 -17.26 1.29
CA ALA A 40 11.67 -16.57 0.13
C ALA A 40 10.27 -15.96 0.37
N ASP A 41 9.38 -16.62 1.13
CA ASP A 41 8.11 -16.02 1.59
C ASP A 41 8.34 -14.75 2.42
N THR A 42 9.37 -14.77 3.27
CA THR A 42 9.70 -13.62 4.12
C THR A 42 10.20 -12.44 3.28
N LEU A 43 11.06 -12.66 2.29
CA LEU A 43 11.51 -11.62 1.36
C LEU A 43 10.39 -11.07 0.48
N GLY A 44 9.48 -11.94 0.02
CA GLY A 44 8.31 -11.56 -0.76
C GLY A 44 7.39 -10.61 0.00
N ALA A 45 7.03 -10.97 1.23
CA ALA A 45 6.15 -10.19 2.09
C ALA A 45 6.79 -8.89 2.63
N THR A 46 8.09 -8.90 2.90
CA THR A 46 8.77 -7.75 3.52
C THR A 46 9.29 -6.72 2.52
N VAL A 47 9.65 -7.12 1.29
CA VAL A 47 10.26 -6.19 0.32
C VAL A 47 9.43 -6.08 -0.96
N ILE A 48 9.04 -7.20 -1.56
CA ILE A 48 8.37 -7.18 -2.87
C ILE A 48 6.97 -6.58 -2.75
N ALA A 49 6.19 -7.02 -1.77
CA ALA A 49 4.83 -6.52 -1.56
C ALA A 49 4.78 -4.99 -1.35
N PRO A 50 5.57 -4.39 -0.42
CA PRO A 50 5.65 -2.93 -0.28
C PRO A 50 5.99 -2.20 -1.58
N VAL A 51 6.94 -2.71 -2.36
CA VAL A 51 7.34 -2.08 -3.64
C VAL A 51 6.18 -2.09 -4.63
N VAL A 52 5.52 -3.23 -4.80
CA VAL A 52 4.39 -3.37 -5.73
C VAL A 52 3.23 -2.47 -5.30
N GLU A 53 2.86 -2.54 -4.02
CA GLU A 53 1.68 -1.87 -3.50
C GLU A 53 1.84 -0.34 -3.50
N GLU A 54 2.96 0.16 -2.99
CA GLU A 54 3.20 1.60 -2.96
C GLU A 54 3.36 2.17 -4.38
N SER A 55 3.97 1.41 -5.31
CA SER A 55 4.00 1.79 -6.73
C SER A 55 2.60 1.89 -7.33
N ALA A 56 1.77 0.87 -7.12
CA ALA A 56 0.42 0.83 -7.67
C ALA A 56 -0.46 1.96 -7.13
N LYS A 57 -0.31 2.31 -5.84
CA LYS A 57 -0.97 3.47 -5.23
C LYS A 57 -0.43 4.79 -5.79
N ALA A 58 0.89 4.91 -5.95
CA ALA A 58 1.54 6.11 -6.48
C ALA A 58 1.06 6.50 -7.89
N VAL A 59 0.65 5.53 -8.71
CA VAL A 59 0.08 5.81 -10.04
C VAL A 59 -1.13 6.73 -9.94
N SER A 60 -2.01 6.57 -8.94
CA SER A 60 -3.16 7.47 -8.75
C SER A 60 -2.72 8.92 -8.54
N VAL A 61 -1.74 9.12 -7.66
CA VAL A 61 -1.17 10.43 -7.34
C VAL A 61 -0.51 11.04 -8.58
N LEU A 62 0.25 10.23 -9.32
CA LEU A 62 0.91 10.63 -10.56
C LEU A 62 -0.10 11.06 -11.64
N LEU A 63 -1.18 10.30 -11.82
CA LEU A 63 -2.22 10.62 -12.80
C LEU A 63 -2.88 11.97 -12.47
N ILE A 64 -3.22 12.22 -11.21
CA ILE A 64 -3.76 13.53 -10.79
C ILE A 64 -2.71 14.63 -10.97
N PHE A 65 -1.45 14.38 -10.61
CA PHE A 65 -0.35 15.34 -10.75
C PHE A 65 -0.04 15.70 -12.22
N ILE A 66 -0.27 14.80 -13.18
CA ILE A 66 -0.04 15.07 -14.59
C ILE A 66 -1.28 15.72 -15.23
N PHE A 67 -2.45 15.09 -15.06
CA PHE A 67 -3.66 15.45 -15.82
C PHE A 67 -4.53 16.50 -15.13
N ARG A 68 -4.44 16.68 -13.81
CA ARG A 68 -5.27 17.61 -13.03
C ARG A 68 -4.43 18.65 -12.27
N ARG A 69 -3.37 19.14 -12.89
CA ARG A 69 -2.41 20.12 -12.31
C ARG A 69 -3.02 21.40 -11.72
N ARG A 70 -4.20 21.83 -12.18
CA ARG A 70 -4.89 23.01 -11.63
C ARG A 70 -5.48 22.76 -10.24
N GLU A 71 -5.77 21.51 -9.93
CA GLU A 71 -6.36 21.04 -8.68
C GLU A 71 -5.31 20.46 -7.72
N PHE A 72 -4.07 20.26 -8.18
CA PHE A 72 -2.94 19.77 -7.38
C PHE A 72 -1.91 20.89 -7.23
N ARG A 73 -2.04 21.68 -6.16
CA ARG A 73 -1.31 22.94 -5.94
C ARG A 73 -0.24 22.85 -4.87
N GLY A 74 -0.33 21.88 -3.96
CA GLY A 74 0.67 21.80 -2.89
C GLY A 74 0.69 20.50 -2.10
N VAL A 75 1.34 20.57 -0.94
CA VAL A 75 1.59 19.43 -0.04
C VAL A 75 0.28 18.83 0.47
N VAL A 76 -0.68 19.68 0.86
CA VAL A 76 -1.98 19.22 1.38
C VAL A 76 -2.73 18.40 0.31
N ASP A 77 -2.75 18.85 -0.94
CA ASP A 77 -3.40 18.11 -2.03
C ASP A 77 -2.74 16.74 -2.24
N GLY A 78 -1.41 16.68 -2.16
CA GLY A 78 -0.65 15.44 -2.24
C GLY A 78 -0.95 14.47 -1.11
N ILE A 79 -0.99 14.94 0.13
CA ILE A 79 -1.35 14.14 1.31
C ILE A 79 -2.78 13.60 1.17
N VAL A 80 -3.73 14.45 0.80
CA VAL A 80 -5.14 14.06 0.69
C VAL A 80 -5.34 13.02 -0.42
N VAL A 81 -4.77 13.24 -1.61
CA VAL A 81 -4.88 12.30 -2.73
C VAL A 81 -4.24 10.96 -2.38
N ALA A 82 -3.02 10.97 -1.82
CA ALA A 82 -2.32 9.77 -1.41
C ALA A 82 -3.08 9.01 -0.31
N GLY A 83 -3.58 9.73 0.70
CA GLY A 83 -4.35 9.17 1.80
C GLY A 83 -5.62 8.48 1.32
N PHE A 84 -6.42 9.13 0.46
CA PHE A 84 -7.62 8.51 -0.10
C PHE A 84 -7.32 7.27 -0.94
N THR A 85 -6.24 7.28 -1.73
CA THR A 85 -5.80 6.10 -2.48
C THR A 85 -5.39 4.97 -1.55
N ALA A 86 -4.62 5.26 -0.51
CA ALA A 86 -4.19 4.25 0.45
C ALA A 86 -5.35 3.70 1.29
N THR A 87 -6.32 4.52 1.67
CA THR A 87 -7.53 4.07 2.36
C THR A 87 -8.37 3.15 1.48
N GLY A 88 -8.53 3.48 0.20
CA GLY A 88 -9.22 2.60 -0.76
C GLY A 88 -8.52 1.25 -0.87
N PHE A 89 -7.19 1.25 -0.99
CA PHE A 89 -6.40 0.02 -1.01
C PHE A 89 -6.57 -0.81 0.27
N ALA A 90 -6.40 -0.18 1.43
CA ALA A 90 -6.53 -0.83 2.74
C ALA A 90 -7.93 -1.42 2.94
N PHE A 91 -8.98 -0.78 2.42
CA PHE A 91 -10.35 -1.29 2.47
C PHE A 91 -10.46 -2.66 1.79
N THR A 92 -10.03 -2.77 0.54
CA THR A 92 -10.10 -4.03 -0.20
C THR A 92 -9.19 -5.09 0.41
N GLU A 93 -7.99 -4.70 0.83
CA GLU A 93 -7.05 -5.62 1.45
C GLU A 93 -7.60 -6.18 2.77
N ASN A 94 -8.18 -5.34 3.64
CA ASN A 94 -8.80 -5.79 4.88
C ASN A 94 -9.95 -6.77 4.64
N ILE A 95 -10.75 -6.58 3.59
CA ILE A 95 -11.82 -7.52 3.22
C ILE A 95 -11.23 -8.89 2.85
N LEU A 96 -10.15 -8.91 2.05
CA LEU A 96 -9.52 -10.16 1.64
C LEU A 96 -8.90 -10.91 2.81
N TYR A 97 -8.17 -10.23 3.70
CA TYR A 97 -7.57 -10.85 4.88
C TYR A 97 -8.62 -11.38 5.84
N LEU A 98 -9.68 -10.60 6.13
CA LEU A 98 -10.77 -11.05 6.99
C LEU A 98 -11.57 -12.20 6.36
N GLY A 99 -11.80 -12.16 5.05
CA GLY A 99 -12.47 -13.24 4.32
C GLY A 99 -11.69 -14.55 4.34
N ASN A 100 -10.37 -14.50 4.17
CA ASN A 100 -9.50 -15.67 4.25
C ASN A 100 -9.47 -16.25 5.68
N ALA A 101 -9.30 -15.39 6.69
CA ALA A 101 -9.31 -15.80 8.10
C ALA A 101 -10.65 -16.45 8.51
N PHE A 102 -11.76 -15.91 7.99
CA PHE A 102 -13.09 -16.49 8.21
C PHE A 102 -13.25 -17.85 7.53
N GLY A 103 -12.74 -18.01 6.31
CA GLY A 103 -12.72 -19.31 5.63
C GLY A 103 -11.93 -20.36 6.39
N GLU A 104 -10.77 -19.98 6.94
CA GLU A 104 -9.93 -20.85 7.77
C GLU A 104 -10.65 -21.26 9.06
N ASP A 105 -11.28 -20.31 9.74
CA ASP A 105 -12.06 -20.57 10.95
C ASP A 105 -13.20 -21.58 10.69
N GLN A 106 -13.88 -21.46 9.55
CA GLN A 106 -14.94 -22.40 9.15
C GLN A 106 -14.41 -23.82 8.89
N MET A 107 -13.18 -23.97 8.38
CA MET A 107 -12.57 -25.29 8.15
C MET A 107 -12.07 -25.93 9.44
N MET A 108 -11.57 -25.13 10.39
CA MET A 108 -11.08 -25.60 11.69
C MET A 108 -12.17 -25.74 12.75
N GLY A 109 -13.37 -25.19 12.50
CA GLY A 109 -14.46 -25.12 13.48
C GLY A 109 -14.19 -24.13 14.62
N SER A 110 -13.22 -23.21 14.46
CA SER A 110 -12.90 -22.17 15.43
C SER A 110 -13.93 -21.05 15.38
N SER A 111 -14.30 -20.51 16.55
CA SER A 111 -15.25 -19.40 16.66
C SER A 111 -14.98 -18.53 17.89
N GLY A 112 -15.59 -17.34 17.92
CA GLY A 112 -15.46 -16.39 19.02
C GLY A 112 -14.12 -15.65 19.04
N PHE A 113 -13.73 -15.14 20.21
CA PHE A 113 -12.54 -14.30 20.36
C PHE A 113 -11.19 -15.03 20.15
N ALA A 114 -11.20 -16.36 20.15
CA ALA A 114 -10.02 -17.18 19.87
C ALA A 114 -9.82 -17.49 18.38
N SER A 115 -10.71 -17.01 17.52
CA SER A 115 -10.68 -17.30 16.08
C SER A 115 -9.61 -16.48 15.35
N VAL A 116 -9.11 -17.00 14.24
CA VAL A 116 -8.12 -16.31 13.38
C VAL A 116 -8.70 -14.99 12.86
N THR A 117 -10.01 -14.97 12.56
CA THR A 117 -10.73 -13.76 12.14
C THR A 117 -10.70 -12.67 13.20
N ALA A 118 -10.93 -13.02 14.47
CA ALA A 118 -10.92 -12.05 15.57
C ALA A 118 -9.53 -11.44 15.77
N GLY A 119 -8.48 -12.27 15.72
CA GLY A 119 -7.09 -11.81 15.77
C GLY A 119 -6.74 -10.90 14.59
N THR A 120 -7.09 -11.31 13.37
CA THR A 120 -6.85 -10.55 12.14
C THR A 120 -7.56 -9.19 12.17
N PHE A 121 -8.82 -9.15 12.63
CA PHE A 121 -9.57 -7.91 12.81
C PHE A 121 -8.87 -6.98 13.79
N PHE A 122 -8.44 -7.49 14.95
CA PHE A 122 -7.80 -6.67 15.96
C PHE A 122 -6.50 -6.04 15.44
N VAL A 123 -5.63 -6.84 14.81
CA VAL A 123 -4.38 -6.32 14.24
C VAL A 123 -4.67 -5.29 13.15
N ARG A 124 -5.53 -5.62 12.18
CA ARG A 124 -5.70 -4.78 10.98
C ARG A 124 -6.55 -3.53 11.21
N ILE A 125 -7.61 -3.65 12.01
CA ILE A 125 -8.62 -2.60 12.18
C ILE A 125 -8.37 -1.77 13.44
N VAL A 126 -7.86 -2.38 14.52
CA VAL A 126 -7.63 -1.66 15.77
C VAL A 126 -6.18 -1.18 15.86
N MET A 127 -5.21 -2.06 15.62
CA MET A 127 -3.79 -1.73 15.80
C MET A 127 -3.19 -0.98 14.59
N SER A 128 -3.57 -1.35 13.37
CA SER A 128 -2.98 -0.79 12.13
C SER A 128 -3.95 -0.10 11.15
N PRO A 129 -5.01 0.62 11.59
CA PRO A 129 -6.03 1.18 10.68
C PRO A 129 -5.47 2.19 9.68
N PHE A 130 -4.37 2.86 10.05
CA PHE A 130 -3.76 3.92 9.25
C PHE A 130 -2.41 3.53 8.64
N ALA A 131 -2.01 2.25 8.68
CA ALA A 131 -0.69 1.83 8.19
C ALA A 131 -0.45 2.25 6.73
N HIS A 132 -1.30 1.81 5.79
CA HIS A 132 -1.12 2.22 4.39
C HIS A 132 -1.24 3.72 4.18
N PRO A 133 -2.25 4.44 4.74
CA PRO A 133 -2.27 5.89 4.66
C PRO A 133 -0.99 6.57 5.13
N LEU A 134 -0.38 6.12 6.24
CA LEU A 134 0.86 6.68 6.78
C LEU A 134 2.08 6.44 5.88
N PHE A 135 2.13 5.32 5.16
CA PHE A 135 3.22 5.05 4.21
C PHE A 135 3.03 5.88 2.94
N THR A 136 1.87 5.76 2.29
CA THR A 136 1.62 6.36 0.98
C THR A 136 1.59 7.89 1.03
N VAL A 137 1.27 8.52 2.17
CA VAL A 137 1.39 9.99 2.29
C VAL A 137 2.83 10.49 2.10
N LEU A 138 3.87 9.67 2.31
CA LEU A 138 5.25 10.06 1.97
C LEU A 138 5.40 10.27 0.46
N THR A 139 4.78 9.42 -0.37
CA THR A 139 4.64 9.65 -1.81
C THR A 139 3.87 10.95 -2.08
N GLY A 140 2.76 11.16 -1.37
CA GLY A 140 1.95 12.39 -1.45
C GLY A 140 2.76 13.66 -1.16
N LEU A 141 3.59 13.65 -0.12
CA LEU A 141 4.52 14.74 0.22
C LEU A 141 5.51 15.00 -0.92
N GLY A 142 6.11 13.96 -1.48
CA GLY A 142 7.03 14.06 -2.61
C GLY A 142 6.41 14.77 -3.82
N PHE A 143 5.19 14.36 -4.22
CA PHE A 143 4.42 15.04 -5.27
C PHE A 143 4.00 16.46 -4.88
N GLY A 144 3.62 16.67 -3.62
CA GLY A 144 3.25 17.97 -3.07
C GLY A 144 4.37 19.00 -3.16
N PHE A 145 5.58 18.65 -2.71
CA PHE A 145 6.76 19.51 -2.84
C PHE A 145 7.18 19.70 -4.32
N ALA A 146 6.96 18.70 -5.17
CA ALA A 146 7.16 18.82 -6.61
C ALA A 146 6.17 19.78 -7.28
N ALA A 147 4.94 19.92 -6.74
CA ALA A 147 3.93 20.85 -7.25
C ALA A 147 4.27 22.31 -6.94
N ILE A 148 4.84 22.57 -5.75
CA ILE A 148 5.26 23.91 -5.31
C ILE A 148 6.59 24.32 -5.96
N SER A 149 7.39 23.34 -6.40
CA SER A 149 8.66 23.60 -7.08
C SER A 149 8.43 24.34 -8.41
N GLY A 150 9.14 25.46 -8.60
CA GLY A 150 9.05 26.27 -9.82
C GLY A 150 9.26 25.45 -11.11
N ARG A 151 8.53 25.79 -12.17
CA ARG A 151 8.44 25.00 -13.42
C ARG A 151 9.79 24.70 -14.07
N HIS A 152 10.80 25.55 -13.85
CA HIS A 152 12.15 25.40 -14.40
C HIS A 152 12.99 24.34 -13.67
N ARG A 153 12.62 23.91 -12.46
CA ARG A 153 13.39 22.94 -11.66
C ARG A 153 12.97 21.50 -11.97
N ARG A 154 13.13 21.06 -13.23
CA ARG A 154 12.71 19.72 -13.69
C ARG A 154 13.26 18.58 -12.82
N VAL A 155 14.54 18.67 -12.42
CA VAL A 155 15.18 17.67 -11.56
C VAL A 155 14.41 17.50 -10.24
N ARG A 156 14.10 18.60 -9.53
CA ARG A 156 13.34 18.52 -8.27
C ARG A 156 11.94 17.94 -8.46
N ARG A 157 11.29 18.21 -9.61
CA ARG A 157 9.95 17.69 -9.89
C ARG A 157 9.89 16.18 -10.12
N ILE A 158 11.04 15.54 -10.38
CA ILE A 158 11.16 14.09 -10.55
C ILE A 158 11.79 13.45 -9.31
N ALA A 159 12.82 14.08 -8.75
CA ALA A 159 13.52 13.55 -7.58
C ALA A 159 12.64 13.52 -6.32
N LEU A 160 11.80 14.53 -6.08
CA LEU A 160 10.96 14.60 -4.88
C LEU A 160 9.87 13.51 -4.85
N PRO A 161 9.10 13.26 -5.94
CA PRO A 161 8.16 12.15 -5.96
C PRO A 161 8.82 10.78 -5.82
N LEU A 162 9.97 10.57 -6.49
CA LEU A 162 10.72 9.32 -6.37
C LEU A 162 11.24 9.09 -4.96
N LEU A 163 11.78 10.13 -4.31
CA LEU A 163 12.20 10.05 -2.92
C LEU A 163 11.02 9.72 -1.99
N GLY A 164 9.87 10.39 -2.17
CA GLY A 164 8.67 10.10 -1.41
C GLY A 164 8.19 8.65 -1.56
N LEU A 165 8.25 8.13 -2.79
CA LEU A 165 7.90 6.74 -3.10
C LEU A 165 8.86 5.75 -2.44
N LEU A 166 10.18 5.97 -2.54
CA LEU A 166 11.18 5.11 -1.90
C LEU A 166 11.05 5.11 -0.38
N LEU A 167 10.74 6.25 0.22
CA LEU A 167 10.48 6.34 1.66
C LEU A 167 9.19 5.61 2.06
N ALA A 168 8.13 5.69 1.25
CA ALA A 168 6.90 4.92 1.46
C ALA A 168 7.18 3.41 1.43
N MET A 169 7.89 2.94 0.40
CA MET A 169 8.30 1.54 0.26
C MET A 169 9.16 1.07 1.43
N GLY A 170 10.15 1.87 1.82
CA GLY A 170 11.05 1.53 2.92
C GLY A 170 10.34 1.46 4.26
N LEU A 171 9.48 2.43 4.58
CA LEU A 171 8.73 2.43 5.83
C LEU A 171 7.72 1.27 5.89
N HIS A 172 7.06 0.98 4.77
CA HIS A 172 6.15 -0.16 4.66
C HIS A 172 6.90 -1.50 4.77
N ALA A 173 8.07 -1.62 4.15
CA ALA A 173 8.94 -2.79 4.30
C ALA A 173 9.42 -2.98 5.74
N LEU A 174 9.82 -1.91 6.41
CA LEU A 174 10.20 -1.94 7.82
C LEU A 174 9.03 -2.36 8.72
N TRP A 175 7.82 -1.88 8.44
CA TRP A 175 6.61 -2.31 9.16
C TRP A 175 6.34 -3.81 8.97
N ASN A 176 6.35 -4.31 7.73
CA ASN A 176 6.17 -5.73 7.45
C ASN A 176 7.29 -6.59 8.06
N GLY A 177 8.53 -6.08 8.06
CA GLY A 177 9.65 -6.73 8.72
C GLY A 177 9.51 -6.76 10.25
N SER A 178 8.95 -5.72 10.86
CA SER A 178 8.80 -5.64 12.32
C SER A 178 7.94 -6.77 12.89
N SER A 179 6.94 -7.25 12.14
CA SER A 179 6.14 -8.43 12.51
C SER A 179 6.90 -9.75 12.36
N ALA A 180 7.94 -9.82 11.53
CA ALA A 180 8.78 -11.01 11.37
C ALA A 180 9.91 -11.10 12.41
N PHE A 181 10.27 -9.98 13.06
CA PHE A 181 11.27 -9.92 14.13
C PHE A 181 10.68 -9.77 15.54
N GLY A 182 9.35 -9.88 15.69
CA GLY A 182 8.70 -9.94 17.01
C GLY A 182 9.05 -11.26 17.72
N PRO A 183 9.33 -11.24 19.04
CA PRO A 183 9.68 -12.43 19.81
C PRO A 183 8.58 -13.50 19.85
#